data_AF-F0WUH3-F1
#
_entry.id   AF-F0WUH3-F1
#
_cell.length_a   1.000
_cell.length_b   1.000
_cell.length_c   1.000
_cell.angle_alpha   90.00
_cell.angle_beta   90.00
_cell.angle_gamma   90.00
#
_symmetry.space_group_name_H-M   'P 1'
#
loop_
_entity.id
_entity.type
_entity.pdbx_description
1 polymer ?
#
loop_
_entity_poly.entity_id
_entity_poly.type
_entity_poly.pdbx_seq_one_letter_code
_entity_poly.pdbx_strand_id
1 'polypeptide(L)'
;MRSESRKILLLLDNVSSHHAPQTFTHVEIQKLPPNTTAHLQPLDAGIIRNFKSMISKKKALYYADRLNKILSRFGEDGHETLLEAIDNVDVLVAMRWAQEAWASVTCTTISNCWRHTGILDEELYELIEGVAKLFVWSLSMQQLLV
;
A
#
# COMPACT_ATOMS: atom_id res chain seq x y z
N MET A 1 12.13 -17.05 2.10
CA MET A 1 11.60 -17.51 0.78
C MET A 1 12.40 -18.67 0.19
N ARG A 2 13.59 -18.48 -0.42
CA ARG A 2 14.41 -19.60 -0.96
C ARG A 2 14.91 -20.54 0.14
N SER A 3 15.40 -19.99 1.25
CA SER A 3 15.82 -20.76 2.44
C SER A 3 14.68 -21.58 3.07
N GLU A 4 13.43 -21.12 2.89
CA GLU A 4 12.21 -21.80 3.35
C GLU A 4 11.56 -22.65 2.25
N SER A 5 12.20 -22.80 1.09
CA SER A 5 11.65 -23.51 -0.08
C SER A 5 10.25 -23.02 -0.54
N ARG A 6 9.91 -21.76 -0.28
CA ARG A 6 8.62 -21.15 -0.66
C ARG A 6 8.68 -20.69 -2.11
N LYS A 7 7.71 -21.15 -2.91
CA LYS A 7 7.50 -20.68 -4.29
C LYS A 7 6.56 -19.47 -4.29
N ILE A 8 6.88 -18.47 -5.12
CA ILE A 8 6.12 -17.22 -5.25
C ILE A 8 5.64 -17.09 -6.69
N LEU A 9 4.39 -16.71 -6.85
CA LEU A 9 3.85 -16.23 -8.12
C LEU A 9 3.81 -14.69 -8.08
N LEU A 10 4.51 -14.04 -9.00
CA LEU A 10 4.50 -12.59 -9.17
C LEU A 10 3.67 -12.25 -10.41
N LEU A 11 2.52 -11.60 -10.20
CA LEU A 11 1.65 -11.12 -11.26
C LEU A 11 2.05 -9.70 -11.66
N LEU A 12 2.35 -9.48 -12.94
CA LEU A 12 2.72 -8.18 -13.49
C LEU A 12 1.75 -7.74 -14.58
N ASP A 13 1.56 -6.44 -14.74
CA ASP A 13 0.88 -5.89 -15.91
C ASP A 13 1.76 -6.05 -17.17
N ASN A 14 1.14 -5.88 -18.33
CA ASN A 14 1.81 -6.06 -19.62
C ASN A 14 2.48 -4.76 -20.12
N VAL A 15 3.32 -4.13 -19.30
CA VAL A 15 4.13 -2.98 -19.69
C VAL A 15 5.49 -3.42 -20.23
N SER A 16 6.04 -2.68 -21.20
CA SER A 16 7.32 -3.00 -21.84
C SER A 16 8.51 -2.92 -20.88
N SER A 17 8.46 -2.12 -19.81
CA SER A 17 9.52 -2.10 -18.80
C SER A 17 9.59 -3.39 -17.98
N HIS A 18 8.55 -4.22 -17.96
CA HIS A 18 8.53 -5.51 -17.26
C HIS A 18 9.13 -6.65 -18.10
N HIS A 19 10.29 -6.42 -18.71
CA HIS A 19 11.10 -7.48 -19.28
C HIS A 19 11.97 -8.09 -18.19
N ALA A 20 11.70 -9.34 -17.81
CA ALA A 20 12.56 -10.12 -16.94
C ALA A 20 13.44 -11.04 -17.80
N PRO A 21 14.71 -10.69 -18.07
CA PRO A 21 15.61 -11.53 -18.87
C PRO A 21 16.13 -12.75 -18.09
N GLN A 22 15.89 -12.82 -16.78
CA GLN A 22 16.41 -13.88 -15.90
C GLN A 22 15.31 -14.81 -15.41
N THR A 23 15.64 -16.10 -15.39
CA THR A 23 14.84 -17.14 -14.72
C THR A 23 15.16 -17.17 -13.24
N PHE A 24 14.13 -17.06 -12.39
CA PHE A 24 14.28 -17.17 -10.94
C PHE A 24 13.97 -18.59 -10.48
N THR A 25 14.69 -19.08 -9.46
CA THR A 25 14.53 -20.48 -8.98
C THR A 25 13.25 -20.71 -8.16
N HIS A 26 12.71 -19.66 -7.53
CA HIS A 26 11.59 -19.74 -6.59
C HIS A 26 10.52 -18.66 -6.84
N VAL A 27 10.66 -17.89 -7.91
CA VAL A 27 9.69 -16.85 -8.31
C VAL A 27 9.28 -17.15 -9.74
N GLU A 28 8.00 -17.41 -9.94
CA GLU A 28 7.40 -17.49 -11.26
C GLU A 28 6.78 -16.13 -11.55
N ILE A 29 7.14 -15.54 -12.70
CA ILE A 29 6.56 -14.27 -13.13
C ILE A 29 5.52 -14.59 -14.20
N GLN A 30 4.28 -14.16 -13.96
CA GLN A 30 3.19 -14.27 -14.92
C GLN A 30 2.69 -12.87 -15.28
N LYS A 31 2.62 -12.59 -16.58
CA LYS A 31 2.04 -11.35 -17.08
C LYS A 31 0.54 -11.53 -17.24
N LEU A 32 -0.20 -10.53 -16.80
CA LEU A 32 -1.64 -10.51 -17.03
C LEU A 32 -1.94 -10.30 -18.53
N PRO A 33 -3.10 -10.79 -19.00
CA PRO A 33 -3.52 -10.56 -20.37
C PRO A 33 -3.57 -9.06 -20.70
N PRO A 34 -3.28 -8.66 -21.95
CA PRO A 34 -3.38 -7.26 -22.37
C PRO A 34 -4.75 -6.65 -22.04
N ASN A 35 -4.78 -5.36 -21.66
CA ASN A 35 -5.99 -4.59 -21.36
C ASN A 35 -6.86 -5.12 -20.20
N THR A 36 -6.31 -5.98 -19.33
CA THR A 36 -7.03 -6.50 -18.16
C THR A 36 -6.67 -5.83 -16.85
N THR A 37 -5.76 -4.85 -16.87
CA THR A 37 -5.19 -4.23 -15.65
C THR A 37 -6.28 -3.75 -14.69
N ALA A 38 -7.29 -3.03 -15.18
CA ALA A 38 -8.40 -2.53 -14.37
C ALA A 38 -9.25 -3.64 -13.71
N HIS A 39 -9.27 -4.84 -14.29
CA HIS A 39 -10.09 -5.96 -13.81
C HIS A 39 -9.31 -6.97 -12.96
N LEU A 40 -8.07 -7.26 -13.35
CA LEU A 40 -7.26 -8.32 -12.76
C LEU A 40 -6.15 -7.81 -11.85
N GLN A 41 -5.79 -6.52 -11.84
CA GLN A 41 -4.76 -6.02 -10.93
C GLN A 41 -5.36 -5.59 -9.60
N PRO A 42 -5.02 -6.24 -8.48
CA PRO A 42 -5.50 -5.84 -7.16
C PRO A 42 -5.06 -4.42 -6.78
N LEU A 43 -3.91 -3.99 -7.29
CA LEU A 43 -3.42 -2.62 -7.12
C LEU A 43 -4.41 -1.59 -7.67
N ASP A 44 -4.93 -1.81 -8.87
CA ASP A 44 -5.92 -0.95 -9.52
C ASP A 44 -7.36 -1.20 -9.03
N ALA A 45 -7.64 -2.39 -8.48
CA ALA A 45 -8.92 -2.75 -7.87
C ALA A 45 -9.22 -2.01 -6.55
N GLY A 46 -8.35 -1.09 -6.10
CA GLY A 46 -8.66 -0.17 -5.01
C GLY A 46 -7.51 0.15 -4.06
N ILE A 47 -6.42 -0.64 -4.06
CA ILE A 47 -5.27 -0.41 -3.17
C ILE A 47 -4.64 0.95 -3.47
N ILE A 48 -4.35 1.25 -4.75
CA ILE A 48 -3.78 2.55 -5.15
C ILE A 48 -4.72 3.70 -4.79
N ARG A 49 -6.02 3.52 -4.99
CA ARG A 49 -7.03 4.54 -4.64
C ARG A 49 -7.04 4.82 -3.13
N ASN A 50 -7.03 3.77 -2.30
CA ASN A 50 -6.99 3.89 -0.85
C ASN A 50 -5.70 4.59 -0.38
N PHE A 51 -4.56 4.12 -0.89
CA PHE A 51 -3.25 4.70 -0.61
C PHE A 51 -3.18 6.20 -0.96
N LYS A 52 -3.62 6.60 -2.16
CA LYS A 52 -3.68 8.01 -2.58
C LYS A 52 -4.60 8.84 -1.68
N SER A 53 -5.74 8.29 -1.25
CA SER A 53 -6.63 8.96 -0.29
C SER A 53 -5.94 9.21 1.06
N MET A 54 -5.16 8.24 1.55
CA MET A 54 -4.38 8.40 2.79
C MET A 54 -3.29 9.46 2.66
N ILE A 55 -2.57 9.51 1.53
CA ILE A 55 -1.63 10.61 1.24
C ILE A 55 -2.35 11.96 1.26
N SER A 56 -3.51 12.08 0.60
CA SER A 56 -4.27 13.33 0.55
C SER A 56 -4.68 13.82 1.95
N LYS A 57 -5.06 12.91 2.84
CA LYS A 57 -5.36 13.25 4.25
C LYS A 57 -4.12 13.80 4.97
N LYS A 58 -2.95 13.18 4.79
CA LYS A 58 -1.69 13.65 5.38
C LYS A 58 -1.30 15.03 4.86
N LYS A 59 -1.43 15.24 3.54
CA LYS A 59 -1.22 16.52 2.89
C LYS A 59 -2.14 17.61 3.45
N ALA A 60 -3.43 17.32 3.62
CA ALA A 60 -4.39 18.25 4.19
C ALA A 60 -4.04 18.66 5.63
N LEU A 61 -3.70 17.68 6.49
CA LEU A 61 -3.30 17.94 7.88
C LEU A 61 -2.01 18.78 7.95
N TYR A 62 -1.03 18.48 7.10
CA TYR A 62 0.22 19.22 7.03
C TYR A 62 0.00 20.70 6.69
N TYR A 63 -0.81 20.99 5.68
CA TYR A 63 -1.09 22.38 5.33
C TYR A 63 -1.94 23.11 6.37
N ALA A 64 -2.89 22.42 7.01
CA ALA A 64 -3.66 22.99 8.12
C ALA A 64 -2.74 23.40 9.29
N ASP A 65 -1.79 22.54 9.67
CA ASP A 65 -0.80 22.83 10.71
C ASP A 65 0.12 24.02 10.34
N ARG A 66 0.60 24.07 9.08
CA ARG A 66 1.40 25.21 8.60
C ARG A 66 0.61 26.50 8.61
N LEU A 67 -0.64 26.47 8.14
CA LEU A 67 -1.52 27.64 8.14
C LEU A 67 -1.71 28.18 9.55
N ASN A 68 -1.98 27.30 10.53
CA ASN A 68 -2.14 27.70 11.93
C ASN A 68 -0.87 28.36 12.50
N LYS A 69 0.31 27.82 12.20
CA LYS A 69 1.60 28.39 12.64
C LYS A 69 1.86 29.77 12.05
N ILE A 70 1.49 29.97 10.79
CA ILE A 70 1.63 31.26 10.11
C ILE A 70 0.65 32.28 10.73
N LEU A 71 -0.62 31.91 10.91
CA LEU A 71 -1.64 32.76 11.55
C LEU A 71 -1.24 33.16 12.97
N SER A 72 -0.55 32.31 13.72
CA SER A 72 -0.04 32.66 15.06
C SER A 72 1.12 33.67 15.06
N ARG A 73 1.80 33.86 13.92
CA ARG A 73 2.95 34.78 13.77
C ARG A 73 2.59 36.11 13.13
N PHE A 74 1.45 36.19 12.43
CA PHE A 74 0.95 37.38 11.74
C PHE A 74 0.66 38.61 12.62
N GLY A 75 0.99 38.57 13.93
CA GLY A 75 0.97 39.73 14.82
C GLY A 75 2.27 40.53 14.89
N GLU A 76 3.38 40.02 14.34
CA GLU A 76 4.70 40.66 14.37
C GLU A 76 5.26 40.72 12.94
N ASP A 77 5.20 41.89 12.31
CA ASP A 77 5.94 42.30 11.10
C ASP A 77 5.96 41.35 9.87
N GLY A 78 5.11 41.65 8.88
CA GLY A 78 5.54 41.67 7.47
C GLY A 78 5.59 40.36 6.66
N HIS A 79 4.53 40.15 5.86
CA HIS A 79 4.58 39.78 4.43
C HIS A 79 5.36 38.51 3.99
N GLU A 80 5.22 37.38 4.68
CA GLU A 80 5.41 36.08 4.01
C GLU A 80 4.13 35.74 3.25
N THR A 81 4.19 35.64 1.92
CA THR A 81 2.99 35.41 1.11
C THR A 81 2.48 34.00 1.40
N LEU A 82 1.18 33.81 1.63
CA LEU A 82 0.56 32.48 1.87
C LEU A 82 1.02 31.42 0.84
N LEU A 83 1.27 31.86 -0.40
CA LEU A 83 1.82 31.04 -1.48
C LEU A 83 3.23 30.51 -1.18
N GLU A 84 4.16 31.35 -0.74
CA GLU A 84 5.57 30.98 -0.51
C GLU A 84 5.70 29.98 0.65
N ALA A 85 4.80 30.09 1.63
CA ALA A 85 4.72 29.15 2.74
C ALA A 85 4.02 27.82 2.38
N ILE A 86 3.40 27.68 1.22
CA ILE A 86 2.76 26.43 0.77
C ILE A 86 3.65 25.67 -0.23
N ASP A 87 4.58 26.34 -0.90
CA ASP A 87 5.16 25.85 -2.16
C ASP A 87 6.25 24.78 -2.01
N ASN A 88 6.82 24.62 -0.81
CA ASN A 88 7.96 23.72 -0.62
C ASN A 88 7.60 22.54 0.29
N VAL A 89 7.12 21.46 -0.32
CA VAL A 89 7.10 20.13 0.31
C VAL A 89 8.36 19.38 -0.10
N ASP A 90 9.25 19.18 0.87
CA ASP A 90 10.48 18.42 0.66
C ASP A 90 10.18 16.93 0.35
N VAL A 91 11.05 16.30 -0.46
CA VAL A 91 10.89 14.88 -0.85
C VAL A 91 10.88 13.97 0.37
N LEU A 92 11.65 14.26 1.43
CA LEU A 92 11.62 13.49 2.68
C LEU A 92 10.23 13.55 3.35
N VAL A 93 9.56 14.71 3.30
CA VAL A 93 8.20 14.86 3.83
C VAL A 93 7.23 14.02 3.02
N ALA A 94 7.33 14.07 1.69
CA ALA A 94 6.50 13.24 0.81
C ALA A 94 6.72 11.73 1.02
N MET A 95 7.98 11.30 1.20
CA MET A 95 8.32 9.91 1.52
C MET A 95 7.74 9.45 2.85
N ARG A 96 7.78 10.32 3.88
CA ARG A 96 7.15 10.03 5.18
C ARG A 96 5.63 9.88 5.05
N TRP A 97 4.97 10.74 4.27
CA TRP A 97 3.54 10.57 4.00
C TRP A 97 3.24 9.26 3.28
N ALA A 98 4.05 8.87 2.29
CA ALA A 98 3.88 7.60 1.60
C ALA A 98 4.05 6.42 2.58
N GLN A 99 5.07 6.46 3.45
CA GLN A 99 5.27 5.42 4.46
C GLN A 99 4.08 5.30 5.41
N GLU A 100 3.62 6.42 5.96
CA GLU A 100 2.46 6.45 6.89
C GLU A 100 1.15 6.07 6.19
N ALA A 101 0.96 6.50 4.94
CA ALA A 101 -0.20 6.15 4.13
C ALA A 101 -0.22 4.65 3.84
N TRP A 102 0.92 4.05 3.50
CA TRP A 102 1.03 2.61 3.28
C TRP A 102 0.73 1.82 4.56
N ALA A 103 1.28 2.26 5.70
CA ALA A 103 0.99 1.65 7.00
C ALA A 103 -0.50 1.74 7.39
N SER A 104 -1.25 2.66 6.79
CA SER A 104 -2.69 2.81 7.00
C SER A 104 -3.55 1.99 6.02
N VAL A 105 -2.97 1.40 4.97
CA VAL A 105 -3.69 0.48 4.09
C VAL A 105 -3.88 -0.84 4.85
N THR A 106 -5.13 -1.19 5.11
CA THR A 106 -5.45 -2.37 5.92
C THR A 106 -5.30 -3.67 5.13
N CYS A 107 -4.98 -4.76 5.81
CA CYS A 107 -5.03 -6.10 5.22
C CYS A 107 -6.40 -6.41 4.61
N THR A 108 -7.49 -6.00 5.26
CA THR A 108 -8.86 -6.15 4.73
C THR A 108 -9.06 -5.42 3.40
N THR A 109 -8.53 -4.20 3.26
CA THR A 109 -8.56 -3.47 1.98
C THR A 109 -7.84 -4.26 0.89
N ILE A 110 -6.64 -4.77 1.18
CA ILE A 110 -5.86 -5.57 0.23
C ILE A 110 -6.64 -6.84 -0.15
N SER A 111 -7.08 -7.61 0.84
CA SER A 111 -7.89 -8.83 0.67
C SER A 111 -9.12 -8.61 -0.20
N ASN A 112 -9.89 -7.55 0.07
CA ASN A 112 -11.09 -7.22 -0.70
C ASN A 112 -10.76 -6.88 -2.16
N CYS A 113 -9.65 -6.19 -2.42
CA CYS A 113 -9.20 -5.92 -3.79
C CYS A 113 -8.83 -7.21 -4.53
N TRP A 114 -8.11 -8.15 -3.88
CA TRP A 114 -7.82 -9.45 -4.48
C TRP A 114 -9.08 -10.26 -4.77
N ARG A 115 -10.02 -10.32 -3.82
CA ARG A 115 -11.32 -10.97 -4.01
C ARG A 115 -12.11 -10.34 -5.16
N HIS A 116 -12.10 -9.02 -5.27
CA HIS A 116 -12.79 -8.31 -6.34
C HIS A 116 -12.25 -8.66 -7.74
N THR A 117 -10.96 -8.94 -7.87
CA THR A 117 -10.35 -9.36 -9.16
C THR A 117 -10.73 -10.78 -9.57
N GLY A 118 -11.31 -11.59 -8.67
CA GLY A 118 -11.62 -13.01 -8.91
C GLY A 118 -10.39 -13.93 -8.96
N ILE A 119 -9.18 -13.41 -8.67
CA ILE A 119 -7.96 -14.24 -8.59
C ILE A 119 -7.98 -15.12 -7.34
N LEU A 120 -8.49 -14.57 -6.24
CA LEU A 120 -8.82 -15.35 -5.05
C LEU A 120 -10.32 -15.61 -5.10
N ASP A 121 -10.72 -16.83 -5.45
CA ASP A 121 -12.11 -17.25 -5.34
C ASP A 121 -12.52 -17.40 -3.86
N GLU A 122 -13.82 -17.56 -3.60
CA GLU A 122 -14.34 -17.64 -2.23
C GLU A 122 -13.77 -18.83 -1.44
N GLU A 123 -13.59 -19.98 -2.10
CA GLU A 123 -13.03 -21.18 -1.46
C GLU A 123 -11.58 -20.96 -1.04
N LEU A 124 -10.76 -20.36 -1.91
CA LEU A 124 -9.38 -20.04 -1.62
C LEU A 124 -9.26 -18.95 -0.55
N TYR A 125 -10.16 -17.97 -0.57
CA TYR A 125 -10.21 -16.92 0.46
C TYR A 125 -10.54 -17.50 1.84
N GLU A 126 -11.60 -18.31 1.93
CA GLU A 126 -12.00 -18.97 3.19
C GLU A 126 -10.91 -19.91 3.69
N LEU A 127 -10.23 -20.63 2.78
CA LEU A 127 -9.09 -21.48 3.12
C LEU A 127 -7.92 -20.66 3.68
N ILE A 128 -7.53 -19.56 3.02
CA ILE A 128 -6.43 -18.71 3.47
C ILE A 128 -6.77 -18.08 4.83
N GLU A 129 -7.99 -17.56 5.02
CA GLU A 129 -8.44 -17.04 6.30
C GLU A 129 -8.44 -18.11 7.39
N GLY A 130 -8.94 -19.31 7.09
CA GLY A 130 -8.95 -20.44 8.01
C GLY A 130 -7.55 -20.84 8.45
N VAL A 131 -6.62 -20.98 7.51
CA VAL A 131 -5.22 -21.29 7.77
C VAL A 131 -4.55 -20.18 8.59
N ALA A 132 -4.76 -18.91 8.24
CA ALA A 132 -4.20 -17.78 8.99
C ALA A 132 -4.70 -17.76 10.45
N LYS A 133 -6.00 -18.02 10.68
CA LYS A 133 -6.59 -18.15 12.01
C LYS A 133 -5.96 -19.29 12.81
N LEU A 134 -5.73 -20.44 12.19
CA LEU A 134 -5.06 -21.59 12.84
C LEU A 134 -3.60 -21.27 13.22
N PHE A 135 -2.85 -20.55 12.39
CA PHE A 135 -1.49 -20.12 12.72
C PHE A 135 -1.46 -19.15 13.90
N VAL A 136 -2.36 -18.16 13.93
CA VAL A 136 -2.49 -17.24 15.07
C VAL A 136 -2.89 -18.00 16.34
N TRP A 137 -3.82 -18.94 16.22
CA TRP A 137 -4.26 -19.76 17.36
C TRP A 137 -3.13 -20.64 17.90
N SER A 138 -2.34 -21.25 17.03
CA SER A 138 -1.17 -22.06 17.38
C SER A 138 -0.09 -21.23 18.12
N LEU A 139 0.20 -20.03 17.62
CA LEU A 139 1.16 -19.11 18.26
C LEU A 139 0.66 -18.65 19.64
N SER A 140 -0.63 -18.32 19.76
CA SER A 140 -1.25 -17.95 21.03
C SER A 140 -1.28 -19.11 22.04
N MET A 141 -1.50 -20.36 21.58
CA MET A 141 -1.45 -21.54 22.45
C MET A 141 -0.04 -21.82 22.98
N GLN A 142 0.99 -21.61 22.17
CA GLN A 142 2.39 -21.77 22.60
C GLN A 142 2.80 -20.73 23.65
N GLN A 143 2.19 -19.54 23.64
CA GLN A 143 2.44 -18.49 24.65
C GLN A 143 1.68 -18.72 25.97
N LEU A 144 0.59 -19.50 25.95
CA LEU A 144 -0.21 -19.82 27.14
C LEU A 144 0.27 -21.09 27.88
N LEU A 145 1.19 -21.85 27.28
CA LEU A 145 1.76 -23.08 27.84
C LEU A 145 3.15 -22.87 28.48
N VAL A 146 3.58 -21.61 28.67
CA VAL A 146 4.78 -21.19 29.40
C VAL A 146 4.35 -20.32 30.57
#